data_AF-A0A832HMN3-F1
#
_entry.id   AF-A0A832HMN3-F1
#
_cell.length_a   1.000
_cell.length_b   1.000
_cell.length_c   1.000
_cell.angle_alpha   90.00
_cell.angle_beta   90.00
_cell.angle_gamma   90.00
#
_symmetry.space_group_name_H-M   'P 1'
#
loop_
_entity.id
_entity.type
_entity.pdbx_description
1 polymer ?
#
loop_
_entity_poly.entity_id
_entity_poly.type
_entity_poly.pdbx_seq_one_letter_code
_entity_poly.pdbx_strand_id
1 'polypeptide(L)'
;MRTTVTLEDDVERMLRDAMHRSRKSFKQALNDALRVGLSGKTTQPKSKRFVVRARPMGLRAGIDPAGFNRLADDFEVDAFLEKNARARRS
;
A
#
# COMPACT_ATOMS: atom_id res chain seq x y z
N MET A 1 -22.88 23.40 20.37
CA MET A 1 -23.33 23.17 21.76
C MET A 1 -22.11 23.14 22.68
N ARG A 2 -22.20 23.72 23.88
CA ARG A 2 -21.17 23.62 24.91
C ARG A 2 -21.66 22.63 25.97
N THR A 3 -20.91 21.56 26.16
CA THR A 3 -21.22 20.49 27.12
C THR A 3 -19.96 20.23 27.94
N THR A 4 -20.11 20.06 29.25
CA THR A 4 -19.04 19.60 30.13
C THR A 4 -19.19 18.10 30.29
N VAL A 5 -18.13 17.35 30.06
CA VAL A 5 -18.10 15.89 30.19
C VAL A 5 -16.96 15.51 31.13
N THR A 6 -17.20 14.55 32.00
CA THR A 6 -16.16 13.95 32.85
C THR A 6 -15.57 12.76 32.10
N LEU A 7 -14.24 12.66 32.07
CA LEU A 7 -13.52 11.54 31.45
C LEU A 7 -12.74 10.80 32.52
N GLU A 8 -12.67 9.48 32.39
CA GLU A 8 -11.78 8.65 33.20
C GLU A 8 -10.32 8.82 32.72
N ASP A 9 -9.35 8.58 33.59
CA ASP A 9 -7.93 8.85 33.34
C ASP A 9 -7.38 8.07 32.13
N ASP A 10 -7.90 6.86 31.89
CA ASP A 10 -7.57 6.03 30.74
C ASP A 10 -8.10 6.63 29.43
N VAL A 11 -9.35 7.08 29.41
CA VAL A 11 -9.98 7.74 28.27
C VAL A 11 -9.28 9.05 27.94
N GLU A 12 -8.89 9.84 28.94
CA GLU A 12 -8.13 11.07 28.72
C GLU A 12 -6.78 10.78 28.04
N ARG A 13 -6.03 9.77 28.53
CA ARG A 13 -4.77 9.34 27.92
C ARG A 13 -4.95 8.90 26.47
N MET A 14 -5.94 8.03 26.21
CA MET A 14 -6.25 7.58 24.85
C MET A 14 -6.58 8.74 23.90
N LEU A 15 -7.29 9.75 24.42
CA LEU A 15 -7.67 10.92 23.63
C LEU A 15 -6.47 11.82 23.33
N ARG A 16 -5.55 12.01 24.29
CA ARG A 16 -4.28 12.73 24.07
C ARG A 16 -3.43 12.04 23.01
N ASP A 17 -3.32 10.71 23.05
CA ASP A 17 -2.59 9.96 22.03
C ASP A 17 -3.24 10.09 20.64
N ALA A 18 -4.57 10.09 20.57
CA ALA A 18 -5.31 10.35 19.34
C ALA A 18 -5.08 11.77 18.80
N MET A 19 -4.97 12.78 19.67
CA MET A 19 -4.62 14.14 19.28
C MET A 19 -3.22 14.21 18.68
N HIS A 20 -2.23 13.60 19.33
CA HIS A 20 -0.84 13.59 18.83
C HIS A 20 -0.74 12.92 17.45
N ARG A 21 -1.42 11.79 17.25
CA ARG A 21 -1.42 11.07 15.96
C ARG A 21 -2.13 11.83 14.85
N SER A 22 -3.23 12.51 15.16
CA SER A 22 -4.06 13.21 14.16
C SER A 22 -3.73 14.69 13.96
N ARG A 23 -2.87 15.28 14.83
CA ARG A 23 -2.62 16.73 14.92
C ARG A 23 -3.91 17.56 15.01
N LYS A 24 -4.92 17.05 15.71
CA LYS A 24 -6.21 17.71 15.92
C LYS A 24 -6.32 18.26 17.35
N SER A 25 -7.15 19.28 17.52
CA SER A 25 -7.50 19.79 18.86
C SER A 25 -8.28 18.74 19.67
N PHE A 26 -8.23 18.86 21.00
CA PHE A 26 -8.95 17.98 21.93
C PHE A 26 -10.44 17.85 21.59
N LYS A 27 -11.10 18.98 21.30
CA LYS A 27 -12.51 19.01 20.90
C LYS A 27 -12.78 18.22 19.62
N GLN A 28 -11.90 18.34 18.62
CA GLN A 28 -12.06 17.63 17.35
C GLN A 28 -11.85 16.13 17.55
N ALA A 29 -10.80 15.74 18.27
CA ALA A 29 -10.54 14.34 18.59
C ALA A 29 -11.70 13.70 19.35
N LEU A 30 -12.26 14.39 20.37
CA LEU A 30 -13.38 13.89 21.16
C LEU A 30 -14.63 13.69 20.30
N ASN A 31 -15.00 14.70 19.51
CA ASN A 31 -16.17 14.61 18.65
C ASN A 31 -16.00 13.54 17.56
N ASP A 32 -14.81 13.39 16.99
CA ASP A 32 -14.56 12.35 16.00
C ASP A 32 -14.65 10.95 16.60
N ALA A 33 -14.10 10.74 17.80
CA ALA A 33 -14.22 9.49 18.54
C ALA A 33 -15.68 9.15 18.85
N LEU A 34 -16.45 10.13 19.35
CA LEU A 34 -17.89 9.95 19.61
C LEU A 34 -18.67 9.65 18.33
N ARG A 35 -18.37 10.34 17.22
CA ARG A 35 -19.00 10.05 15.93
C ARG A 35 -18.71 8.62 15.50
N VAL A 36 -17.46 8.16 15.59
CA VAL A 36 -17.10 6.78 15.21
C VAL A 36 -17.81 5.77 16.12
N GLY A 37 -17.81 5.98 17.43
CA GLY A 37 -18.44 5.08 18.40
C GLY A 37 -19.96 5.03 18.31
N LEU A 38 -20.61 6.18 18.05
CA LEU A 38 -22.08 6.29 18.00
C LEU A 38 -22.66 6.08 16.59
N SER A 39 -21.86 6.16 15.52
CA SER A 39 -22.36 5.99 14.14
C SER A 39 -22.83 4.58 13.81
N GLY A 40 -22.77 3.61 14.74
CA GLY A 40 -23.30 2.26 14.57
C GLY A 40 -22.70 1.47 13.39
N LYS A 41 -21.63 1.99 12.76
CA LYS A 41 -20.98 1.38 11.59
C LYS A 41 -19.99 0.30 12.04
N THR A 42 -20.53 -0.75 12.64
CA THR A 42 -19.87 -2.08 12.72
C THR A 42 -19.94 -2.83 11.40
N THR A 43 -20.60 -2.29 10.37
CA THR A 43 -20.38 -2.78 9.01
C THR A 43 -19.11 -2.14 8.48
N GLN A 44 -17.95 -2.70 8.86
CA GLN A 44 -16.88 -2.75 7.87
C GLN A 44 -17.55 -3.29 6.60
N PRO A 45 -17.51 -2.58 5.46
CA PRO A 45 -18.02 -3.15 4.23
C PRO A 45 -17.30 -4.47 4.09
N LYS A 46 -18.03 -5.60 4.16
CA LYS A 46 -17.43 -6.93 3.97
C LYS A 46 -16.59 -6.80 2.72
N SER A 47 -15.26 -6.78 2.90
CA SER A 47 -14.34 -6.64 1.77
C SER A 47 -14.73 -7.73 0.81
N LYS A 48 -15.25 -7.35 -0.37
CA LYS A 48 -15.67 -8.34 -1.36
C LYS A 48 -14.43 -9.20 -1.61
N ARG A 49 -14.59 -10.53 -1.48
CA ARG A 49 -13.48 -11.46 -1.67
C ARG A 49 -12.80 -11.11 -2.99
N PHE A 50 -11.49 -10.95 -2.97
CA PHE A 50 -10.72 -10.69 -4.19
C PHE A 50 -10.95 -11.86 -5.16
N VAL A 51 -11.38 -11.56 -6.38
CA VAL A 51 -11.63 -12.54 -7.43
C VAL A 51 -10.76 -12.17 -8.63
N VAL A 52 -9.83 -13.06 -8.98
CA VAL A 52 -9.04 -12.93 -10.21
C VAL A 52 -9.94 -13.23 -11.40
N ARG A 53 -10.16 -12.23 -12.26
CA ARG A 53 -10.80 -12.41 -13.57
C ARG A 53 -9.71 -12.59 -14.62
N ALA A 54 -9.37 -13.83 -14.92
CA ALA A 54 -8.45 -14.15 -16.01
C ALA A 54 -9.02 -13.65 -17.34
N ARG A 55 -8.15 -13.11 -18.19
CA ARG A 55 -8.46 -12.73 -19.57
C ARG A 55 -7.59 -13.55 -20.53
N PRO A 56 -8.08 -13.91 -21.72
CA PRO A 56 -7.25 -14.56 -22.71
C PRO A 56 -6.17 -13.56 -23.18
N MET A 57 -4.90 -13.84 -22.86
CA MET A 57 -3.76 -12.96 -23.19
C MET A 57 -3.12 -13.31 -24.54
N GLY A 58 -3.58 -14.35 -25.24
CA GLY A 58 -3.03 -14.76 -26.54
C GLY A 58 -1.56 -15.20 -26.52
N LEU A 59 -1.04 -15.55 -25.34
CA LEU A 59 0.36 -15.89 -25.15
C LEU A 59 0.69 -17.23 -25.78
N ARG A 60 1.83 -17.30 -26.48
CA ARG A 60 2.36 -18.56 -27.01
C ARG A 60 2.89 -19.41 -25.85
N ALA A 61 2.54 -20.69 -25.85
CA ALA A 61 3.07 -21.65 -24.90
C ALA A 61 4.61 -21.68 -24.96
N GLY A 62 5.26 -21.67 -23.80
CA GLY A 62 6.72 -21.64 -23.68
C GLY A 62 7.35 -20.24 -23.66
N ILE A 63 6.57 -19.17 -23.81
CA ILE A 63 7.06 -17.79 -23.64
C ILE A 63 6.54 -17.23 -22.32
N ASP A 64 7.46 -16.83 -21.43
CA ASP A 64 7.13 -16.12 -20.20
C ASP A 64 6.92 -14.62 -20.50
N PRO A 65 5.68 -14.09 -20.39
CA PRO A 65 5.40 -12.67 -20.64
C PRO A 65 6.03 -11.73 -19.62
N ALA A 66 6.44 -12.20 -18.44
CA ALA A 66 7.14 -11.38 -17.46
C ALA A 66 8.66 -11.29 -17.75
N GLY A 67 9.15 -12.10 -18.69
CA GLY A 67 10.58 -12.31 -18.95
C GLY A 67 11.11 -11.63 -20.21
N PHE A 68 10.38 -10.71 -20.86
CA PHE A 68 10.82 -10.09 -22.12
C PHE A 68 12.15 -9.32 -22.02
N ASN A 69 12.51 -8.83 -20.84
CA ASN A 69 13.76 -8.10 -20.61
C ASN A 69 15.00 -9.00 -20.73
N ARG A 70 14.88 -10.32 -20.52
CA ARG A 70 16.02 -11.24 -20.61
C ARG A 70 16.68 -11.26 -21.98
N LEU A 71 15.89 -11.11 -23.05
CA LEU A 71 16.44 -11.13 -24.40
C LEU A 71 17.31 -9.88 -24.65
N ALA A 72 16.97 -8.74 -24.04
CA ALA A 72 17.80 -7.54 -24.10
C ALA A 72 19.10 -7.73 -23.29
N ASP A 73 18.99 -8.32 -22.10
CA ASP A 73 20.15 -8.63 -21.24
C ASP A 73 21.14 -9.56 -21.96
N ASP A 74 20.65 -10.60 -22.64
CA ASP A 74 21.48 -11.55 -23.39
C ASP A 74 22.26 -10.86 -24.53
N PHE A 75 21.61 -9.96 -25.28
CA PHE A 75 22.28 -9.20 -26.35
C PHE A 75 23.34 -8.22 -25.82
N GLU A 76 23.11 -7.61 -24.65
CA GLU A 76 24.11 -6.74 -24.02
C GLU A 76 25.35 -7.53 -23.57
N VAL A 77 25.15 -8.74 -23.04
CA VAL A 77 26.25 -9.64 -22.64
C VAL A 77 27.10 -10.02 -23.86
N ASP A 78 26.47 -10.43 -24.96
CA ASP A 78 27.17 -10.81 -26.19
C ASP A 78 28.01 -9.65 -26.77
N ALA A 79 27.43 -8.44 -26.82
CA ALA A 79 28.14 -7.25 -27.29
C ALA A 79 29.35 -6.88 -26.41
N PHE A 80 29.22 -7.04 -25.09
CA PHE A 80 30.31 -6.81 -24.15
C PHE A 80 31.47 -7.80 -24.34
N LEU A 81 31.15 -9.08 -24.56
CA LEU A 81 32.14 -10.12 -24.84
C LEU A 81 32.88 -9.85 -26.15
N GLU A 82 32.18 -9.42 -27.19
CA GLU A 82 32.78 -9.12 -28.49
C GLU A 82 33.75 -7.92 -28.42
N LYS A 83 33.35 -6.85 -27.73
CA LYS A 83 34.21 -5.66 -27.52
C LYS A 83 35.50 -6.02 -26.77
N ASN A 84 35.40 -6.83 -25.71
CA ASN A 84 36.56 -7.30 -24.96
C ASN A 84 37.47 -8.22 -25.81
N ALA A 85 36.89 -9.08 -26.65
CA ALA A 85 37.66 -9.95 -27.53
C ALA A 85 38.45 -9.19 -28.61
N ARG A 86 37.95 -8.02 -29.07
CA ARG A 86 38.64 -7.12 -30.00
C ARG A 86 39.76 -6.35 -29.30
N ALA A 87 39.51 -5.82 -28.10
CA ALA A 87 40.50 -5.07 -27.32
C ALA A 87 41.69 -5.92 -26.86
N ARG A 88 41.53 -7.25 -26.71
CA ARG A 88 42.62 -8.18 -26.35
C ARG A 88 43.47 -8.63 -27.54
N ARG A 89 43.09 -8.28 -28.77
CA ARG A 89 43.83 -8.62 -30.00
C ARG A 89 44.62 -7.44 -30.60
N SER A 90 44.48 -6.24 -30.04
CA SER A 90 45.30 -5.06 -30.34
C SER A 90 46.41 -4.90 -29.30
#